data_AF-A0A2V9X6J5-F1
#
_entry.id   AF-A0A2V9X6J5-F1
#
_cell.length_a   1.000
_cell.length_b   1.000
_cell.length_c   1.000
_cell.angle_alpha   90.00
_cell.angle_beta   90.00
_cell.angle_gamma   90.00
#
_symmetry.space_group_name_H-M   'P 1'
#
loop_
_entity.id
_entity.type
_entity.pdbx_description
1 polymer ?
#
loop_
_entity_poly.entity_id
_entity_poly.type
_entity_poly.pdbx_seq_one_letter_code
_entity_poly.pdbx_strand_id
1 'polypeptide(L)'
;MFVSIHANYSDLPSARGVETYYTNFFSAPGSREIEKRENAGMKKAVMPVSLSNLELRDKIEESRRLAASVQRALYGTLAAQSPTIRDRGVKEASFVVLRGTAMPSILAEVSFVSSPTDEQKLGSSTYRQQIAEALYKGIARYAAAPHRVKMASTSAKSTGE
;
A
#
# COMPACT_ATOMS: atom_id res chain seq x y z
N MET A 1 -8.38 -7.38 1.21
CA MET A 1 -7.22 -6.46 1.19
C MET A 1 -6.02 -7.12 1.88
N PHE A 2 -4.82 -6.66 1.60
CA PHE A 2 -3.57 -7.09 2.23
C PHE A 2 -2.77 -5.87 2.70
N VAL A 3 -2.23 -5.91 3.91
CA VAL A 3 -1.43 -4.82 4.49
C VAL A 3 -0.17 -5.43 5.08
N SER A 4 0.99 -5.05 4.53
CA SER A 4 2.30 -5.38 5.08
C SER A 4 2.79 -4.20 5.93
N ILE A 5 3.24 -4.46 7.16
CA ILE A 5 3.66 -3.41 8.11
C ILE A 5 5.17 -3.54 8.32
N HIS A 6 5.90 -2.45 8.11
CA HIS A 6 7.35 -2.40 8.16
C HIS A 6 7.83 -1.20 9.00
N ALA A 7 9.07 -1.29 9.48
CA ALA A 7 9.83 -0.15 10.00
C ALA A 7 11.07 0.05 9.13
N ASN A 8 11.19 1.24 8.56
CA ASN A 8 12.08 1.52 7.45
C ASN A 8 13.53 1.71 7.92
N TYR A 9 14.46 1.61 6.98
CA TYR A 9 15.86 1.91 7.19
C TYR A 9 16.33 3.01 6.21
N SER A 10 17.21 3.88 6.68
CA SER A 10 17.88 4.91 5.89
C SER A 10 19.26 5.16 6.49
N ASP A 11 20.26 5.35 5.62
CA ASP A 11 21.63 5.71 6.02
C ASP A 11 21.72 7.07 6.70
N LEU A 12 20.70 7.93 6.53
CA LEU A 12 20.54 9.17 7.29
C LEU A 12 19.79 8.86 8.60
N PRO A 13 20.42 8.97 9.80
CA PRO A 13 19.75 8.71 11.08
C PRO A 13 18.68 9.75 11.44
N SER A 14 18.70 10.89 10.74
CA SER A 14 17.68 11.94 10.84
C SER A 14 16.44 11.66 9.98
N ALA A 15 16.47 10.63 9.13
CA ALA A 15 15.31 10.22 8.35
C ALA A 15 14.23 9.65 9.28
N ARG A 16 13.05 10.23 9.20
CA ARG A 16 11.90 9.92 10.04
C ARG A 16 10.63 10.13 9.23
N GLY A 17 9.53 9.56 9.70
CA GLY A 17 8.23 9.73 9.08
C GLY A 17 7.53 8.43 8.74
N VAL A 18 6.41 8.57 8.05
CA VAL A 18 5.61 7.46 7.54
C VAL A 18 5.49 7.56 6.02
N GLU A 19 5.53 6.41 5.34
CA GLU A 19 5.29 6.29 3.90
C GLU A 19 4.52 5.01 3.62
N THR A 20 3.66 5.05 2.60
CA THR A 20 2.86 3.90 2.22
C THR A 20 3.07 3.60 0.74
N TYR A 21 3.34 2.35 0.43
CA TYR A 21 3.61 1.87 -0.91
C TYR A 21 2.46 1.03 -1.43
N TYR A 22 2.14 1.21 -2.70
CA TYR A 22 1.37 0.26 -3.50
C TYR A 22 2.20 -0.15 -4.72
N THR A 23 1.74 -1.15 -5.46
CA THR A 23 2.41 -1.55 -6.71
C THR A 23 1.48 -1.35 -7.90
N ASN A 24 2.07 -0.88 -8.98
CA ASN A 24 1.54 -0.80 -10.35
C ASN A 24 2.15 -1.93 -11.22
N PHE A 25 3.21 -2.57 -10.73
CA PHE A 25 3.98 -3.56 -11.46
C PHE A 25 3.36 -4.94 -11.36
N PHE A 26 2.39 -5.21 -12.25
CA PHE A 26 1.84 -6.52 -12.46
C PHE A 26 2.11 -7.00 -13.88
N SER A 27 2.28 -8.31 -14.01
CA SER A 27 2.46 -8.95 -15.31
C SER A 27 1.09 -9.44 -15.77
N ALA A 28 0.60 -8.88 -16.87
CA ALA A 28 -0.54 -9.46 -17.56
C ALA A 28 -0.16 -10.86 -18.08
N PRO A 29 -1.12 -11.81 -18.21
CA PRO A 29 -0.86 -13.07 -18.89
C PRO A 29 -0.22 -12.81 -20.26
N GLY A 30 1.03 -13.26 -20.45
CA GLY A 30 1.80 -13.08 -21.71
C GLY A 30 2.84 -11.95 -21.75
N SER A 31 3.06 -11.17 -20.69
CA SER A 31 4.07 -10.10 -20.71
C SER A 31 5.51 -10.61 -20.48
N ARG A 32 6.41 -10.38 -21.45
CA ARG A 32 7.86 -10.72 -21.43
C ARG A 32 8.72 -9.85 -20.49
N GLU A 33 8.09 -9.01 -19.66
CA GLU A 33 8.75 -7.93 -18.91
C GLU A 33 9.58 -8.43 -17.71
N ILE A 34 9.35 -9.67 -17.24
CA ILE A 34 9.96 -10.20 -16.01
C ILE A 34 11.39 -10.73 -16.22
N GLU A 35 11.76 -11.16 -17.44
CA GLU A 35 13.07 -11.80 -17.65
C GLU A 35 14.27 -10.85 -17.50
N LYS A 36 14.07 -9.54 -17.63
CA LYS A 36 15.18 -8.57 -17.74
C LYS A 36 15.50 -7.79 -16.45
N ARG A 37 14.75 -7.97 -15.36
CA ARG A 37 14.84 -7.07 -14.18
C ARG A 37 14.98 -7.75 -12.81
N GLU A 38 15.21 -9.07 -12.74
CA GLU A 38 15.61 -9.71 -11.47
C GLU A 38 17.01 -9.23 -11.04
N ASN A 39 17.05 -8.15 -10.27
CA ASN A 39 18.26 -7.71 -9.59
C ASN A 39 18.37 -8.48 -8.26
N ALA A 40 19.42 -9.31 -8.19
CA ALA A 40 20.10 -9.84 -7.00
C ALA A 40 19.25 -10.30 -5.80
N GLY A 41 18.94 -11.60 -5.78
CA GLY A 41 18.95 -12.36 -4.53
C GLY A 41 17.60 -12.68 -3.89
N MET A 42 16.70 -13.38 -4.60
CA MET A 42 15.75 -14.34 -4.00
C MET A 42 15.00 -15.09 -5.11
N LYS A 43 15.50 -16.27 -5.50
CA LYS A 43 14.87 -17.18 -6.47
C LYS A 43 13.68 -17.92 -5.87
N LYS A 44 12.59 -17.22 -5.56
CA LYS A 44 11.28 -17.86 -5.41
C LYS A 44 10.34 -17.17 -6.39
N ALA A 45 10.07 -17.87 -7.49
CA ALA A 45 9.06 -17.48 -8.46
C ALA A 45 7.73 -17.33 -7.72
N VAL A 46 7.37 -16.10 -7.35
CA VAL A 46 6.02 -15.78 -6.93
C VAL A 46 5.17 -15.99 -8.17
N MET A 47 4.35 -17.04 -8.18
CA MET A 47 3.42 -17.27 -9.28
C MET A 47 2.50 -16.05 -9.35
N PRO A 48 2.54 -15.26 -10.44
CA PRO A 48 1.64 -14.14 -10.57
C PRO A 48 0.22 -14.70 -10.58
N VAL A 49 -0.64 -14.14 -9.73
CA VAL A 49 -2.08 -14.41 -9.82
C VAL A 49 -2.51 -14.02 -11.23
N SER A 50 -3.12 -14.94 -11.97
CA SER A 50 -3.66 -14.65 -13.30
C SER A 50 -4.89 -13.76 -13.12
N LEU A 51 -4.72 -12.47 -13.37
CA LEU A 51 -5.79 -11.46 -13.34
C LEU A 51 -6.08 -11.00 -14.77
N SER A 52 -7.36 -10.75 -15.07
CA SER A 52 -7.73 -10.01 -16.27
C SER A 52 -7.24 -8.55 -16.18
N ASN A 53 -7.12 -7.88 -17.33
CA ASN A 53 -6.75 -6.45 -17.37
C ASN A 53 -7.70 -5.56 -16.55
N LEU A 54 -8.97 -5.94 -16.43
CA LEU A 54 -9.95 -5.20 -15.62
C LEU A 54 -9.69 -5.40 -14.13
N GLU A 55 -9.54 -6.66 -13.68
CA GLU A 55 -9.24 -6.97 -12.27
C GLU A 55 -7.92 -6.37 -11.84
N LEU A 56 -6.94 -6.34 -12.73
CA LEU A 56 -5.66 -5.69 -12.49
C LEU A 56 -5.81 -4.18 -12.27
N ARG A 57 -6.56 -3.50 -13.14
CA ARG A 57 -6.84 -2.05 -12.99
C ARG A 57 -7.60 -1.76 -11.71
N ASP A 58 -8.63 -2.56 -11.41
CA ASP A 58 -9.42 -2.46 -10.19
C ASP A 58 -8.50 -2.63 -8.96
N LYS A 59 -7.62 -3.64 -8.98
CA LYS A 59 -6.65 -3.88 -7.91
C LYS A 59 -5.69 -2.71 -7.70
N ILE A 60 -5.11 -2.16 -8.76
CA ILE A 60 -4.16 -1.02 -8.67
C ILE A 60 -4.87 0.18 -8.05
N GLU A 61 -6.05 0.54 -8.56
CA GLU A 61 -6.82 1.68 -8.10
C GLU A 61 -7.22 1.53 -6.62
N GLU A 62 -7.73 0.36 -6.24
CA GLU A 62 -8.11 0.08 -4.85
C GLU A 62 -6.89 0.03 -3.92
N SER A 63 -5.73 -0.47 -4.38
CA SER A 63 -4.48 -0.45 -3.61
C SER A 63 -4.00 0.99 -3.37
N ARG A 64 -4.12 1.86 -4.38
CA ARG A 64 -3.78 3.29 -4.27
C ARG A 64 -4.71 4.01 -3.30
N ARG A 65 -6.02 3.73 -3.34
CA ARG A 65 -7.01 4.29 -2.40
C ARG A 65 -6.76 3.86 -0.97
N LEU A 66 -6.52 2.57 -0.76
CA LEU A 66 -6.14 2.02 0.54
C LEU A 66 -4.87 2.69 1.06
N ALA A 67 -3.84 2.82 0.21
CA ALA A 67 -2.58 3.46 0.58
C ALA A 67 -2.77 4.92 1.00
N ALA A 68 -3.56 5.69 0.25
CA ALA A 68 -3.86 7.09 0.57
C ALA A 68 -4.66 7.25 1.87
N SER A 69 -5.59 6.33 2.14
CA SER A 69 -6.36 6.35 3.39
C SER A 69 -5.46 6.04 4.60
N VAL A 70 -4.63 5.00 4.49
CA VAL A 70 -3.69 4.59 5.54
C VAL A 70 -2.61 5.63 5.79
N GLN A 71 -1.99 6.18 4.74
CA GLN A 71 -0.97 7.22 4.85
C GLN A 71 -1.47 8.44 5.62
N ARG A 72 -2.67 8.92 5.27
CA ARG A 72 -3.30 10.07 5.90
C ARG A 72 -3.58 9.83 7.38
N ALA A 73 -4.07 8.63 7.72
CA ALA A 73 -4.40 8.28 9.10
C ALA A 73 -3.14 8.10 9.96
N LEU A 74 -2.10 7.44 9.42
CA LEU A 74 -0.77 7.32 10.04
C LEU A 74 -0.20 8.70 10.36
N TYR A 75 -0.04 9.54 9.34
CA TYR A 75 0.55 10.87 9.54
C TYR A 75 -0.28 11.72 10.50
N GLY A 76 -1.61 11.80 10.29
CA GLY A 76 -2.48 12.62 11.13
C GLY A 76 -2.49 12.22 12.60
N THR A 77 -2.42 10.92 12.90
CA THR A 77 -2.39 10.42 14.29
C THR A 77 -1.04 10.67 14.95
N LEU A 78 0.05 10.36 14.24
CA LEU A 78 1.40 10.43 14.81
C LEU A 78 1.94 11.86 14.88
N ALA A 79 1.56 12.74 13.94
CA ALA A 79 1.98 14.14 13.95
C ALA A 79 1.43 14.91 15.16
N ALA A 80 0.25 14.53 15.66
CA ALA A 80 -0.32 15.13 16.87
C ALA A 80 0.54 14.89 18.13
N GLN A 81 1.37 13.85 18.14
CA GLN A 81 2.20 13.43 19.27
C GLN A 81 3.70 13.58 19.00
N SER A 82 4.07 13.89 17.75
CA SER A 82 5.46 13.96 17.31
C SER A 82 5.61 15.05 16.24
N PRO A 83 5.84 16.32 16.62
CA PRO A 83 5.92 17.44 15.68
C PRO A 83 7.00 17.28 14.60
N THR A 84 8.01 16.45 14.85
CA THR A 84 9.12 16.18 13.93
C THR A 84 8.84 15.06 12.94
N ILE A 85 7.70 14.36 13.03
CA ILE A 85 7.37 13.29 12.09
C ILE A 85 7.04 13.89 10.73
N ARG A 86 7.52 13.26 9.67
CA ARG A 86 7.29 13.72 8.29
C ARG A 86 6.24 12.87 7.59
N ASP A 87 5.36 13.52 6.84
CA ASP A 87 4.56 12.85 5.83
C ASP A 87 5.44 12.61 4.60
N ARG A 88 5.79 11.35 4.34
CA ARG A 88 6.62 10.97 3.18
C ARG A 88 5.78 10.48 2.00
N GLY A 89 4.45 10.54 2.14
CA GLY A 89 3.48 10.33 1.08
C GLY A 89 3.24 8.88 0.68
N VAL A 90 2.43 8.73 -0.36
CA VAL A 90 2.14 7.46 -1.02
C VAL A 90 3.06 7.30 -2.23
N LYS A 91 3.63 6.11 -2.42
CA LYS A 91 4.60 5.83 -3.48
C LYS A 91 4.30 4.55 -4.24
N GLU A 92 4.73 4.50 -5.49
CA GLU A 92 4.75 3.26 -6.28
C GLU A 92 6.08 2.55 -6.09
N ALA A 93 6.03 1.27 -5.77
CA ALA A 93 7.22 0.43 -5.68
C ALA A 93 6.93 -1.01 -6.09
N SER A 94 7.99 -1.69 -6.55
CA SER A 94 7.94 -3.08 -6.99
C SER A 94 8.28 -4.04 -5.84
N PHE A 95 7.67 -3.90 -4.67
CA PHE A 95 7.93 -4.86 -3.59
C PHE A 95 7.31 -6.22 -3.91
N VAL A 96 8.10 -7.30 -3.81
CA VAL A 96 7.65 -8.67 -4.12
C VAL A 96 6.42 -9.05 -3.30
N VAL A 97 6.37 -8.64 -2.02
CA VAL A 97 5.24 -8.88 -1.11
C VAL A 97 3.91 -8.31 -1.62
N LEU A 98 3.94 -7.34 -2.55
CA LEU A 98 2.75 -6.73 -3.12
C LEU A 98 2.29 -7.41 -4.43
N ARG A 99 3.15 -8.20 -5.09
CA ARG A 99 2.94 -8.74 -6.44
C ARG A 99 2.23 -10.10 -6.50
N GLY A 100 1.97 -10.75 -5.36
CA GLY A 100 1.36 -12.09 -5.27
C GLY A 100 -0.08 -12.12 -4.74
N THR A 101 -0.84 -11.04 -4.89
CA THR A 101 -2.19 -10.93 -4.29
C THR A 101 -3.24 -10.65 -5.36
N ALA A 102 -4.43 -11.26 -5.23
CA ALA A 102 -5.59 -10.94 -6.08
C ALA A 102 -6.37 -9.70 -5.57
N MET A 103 -6.08 -9.29 -4.34
CA MET A 103 -6.79 -8.22 -3.62
C MET A 103 -5.99 -6.91 -3.58
N PRO A 104 -6.60 -5.78 -3.18
CA PRO A 104 -5.87 -4.55 -2.91
C PRO A 104 -4.75 -4.78 -1.89
N SER A 105 -3.53 -4.31 -2.15
CA SER A 105 -2.34 -4.58 -1.33
C SER A 105 -1.46 -3.35 -1.13
N ILE A 106 -1.00 -3.13 0.10
CA ILE A 106 -0.08 -2.04 0.46
C ILE A 106 1.04 -2.51 1.39
N LEU A 107 2.14 -1.76 1.41
CA LEU A 107 3.19 -1.84 2.43
C LEU A 107 3.27 -0.49 3.15
N ALA A 108 3.07 -0.48 4.46
CA ALA A 108 3.13 0.71 5.29
C ALA A 108 4.44 0.71 6.08
N GLU A 109 5.30 1.69 5.82
CA GLU A 109 6.45 2.01 6.65
C GLU A 109 6.01 2.97 7.75
N VAL A 110 5.95 2.48 8.99
CA VAL A 110 5.31 3.19 10.10
C VAL A 110 6.27 4.07 10.92
N SER A 111 7.57 3.90 10.72
CA SER A 111 8.66 4.69 11.31
C SER A 111 9.99 4.30 10.65
N PHE A 112 11.10 4.93 11.06
CA PHE A 112 12.45 4.53 10.64
C PHE A 112 13.22 3.90 11.80
N VAL A 113 13.47 2.59 11.77
CA VAL A 113 14.25 1.89 12.81
C VAL A 113 15.70 2.35 12.87
N SER A 114 16.24 2.89 11.78
CA SER A 114 17.59 3.48 11.76
C SER A 114 17.69 4.84 12.45
N SER A 115 16.57 5.48 12.79
CA SER A 115 16.57 6.73 13.53
C SER A 115 16.47 6.45 15.03
N PRO A 116 17.46 6.85 15.86
CA PRO A 116 17.45 6.56 17.29
C PRO A 116 16.18 7.05 18.02
N THR A 117 15.61 8.18 17.57
CA THR A 117 14.37 8.68 18.16
C THR A 117 13.17 7.81 17.82
N ASP A 118 13.07 7.33 16.58
CA ASP A 118 11.95 6.46 16.17
C ASP A 118 12.14 5.05 16.74
N GLU A 119 13.37 4.53 16.79
CA GLU A 119 13.71 3.27 17.46
C GLU A 119 13.26 3.27 18.92
N GLN A 120 13.65 4.29 19.69
CA GLN A 120 13.23 4.43 21.09
C GLN A 120 11.71 4.48 21.23
N LYS A 121 11.02 5.19 20.33
CA LYS A 121 9.55 5.24 20.30
C LYS A 121 8.96 3.87 19.95
N LEU A 122 9.49 3.16 18.97
CA LEU A 122 9.05 1.81 18.59
C LEU A 122 9.17 0.81 19.74
N GLY A 123 10.12 1.01 20.66
CA GLY A 123 10.22 0.26 21.91
C GLY A 123 9.03 0.46 22.87
N SER A 124 8.32 1.59 22.78
CA SER A 124 7.15 1.91 23.62
C SER A 124 5.88 1.22 23.15
N SER A 125 5.17 0.56 24.07
CA SER A 125 3.84 -0.02 23.82
C SER A 125 2.82 1.05 23.41
N THR A 126 2.89 2.24 24.02
CA THR A 126 2.00 3.36 23.70
C THR A 126 2.15 3.81 22.25
N TYR A 127 3.38 3.95 21.76
CA TYR A 127 3.61 4.36 20.37
C TYR A 127 3.17 3.27 19.37
N ARG A 128 3.43 1.99 19.67
CA ARG A 128 2.92 0.89 18.86
C ARG A 128 1.39 0.84 18.83
N GLN A 129 0.73 1.14 19.94
CA GLN A 129 -0.73 1.24 19.99
C GLN A 129 -1.26 2.40 19.14
N GLN A 130 -0.58 3.55 19.16
CA GLN A 130 -0.93 4.69 18.30
C GLN A 130 -0.79 4.34 16.81
N ILE A 131 0.26 3.62 16.42
CA ILE A 131 0.42 3.10 15.05
C ILE A 131 -0.73 2.17 14.70
N ALA A 132 -1.06 1.20 15.57
CA ALA A 132 -2.14 0.25 15.33
C ALA A 132 -3.50 0.95 15.17
N GLU A 133 -3.80 1.94 16.01
CA GLU A 133 -5.02 2.73 15.92
C GLU A 133 -5.08 3.56 14.64
N ALA A 134 -3.96 4.15 14.23
CA ALA A 134 -3.87 4.91 12.99
C ALA A 134 -4.08 4.02 11.76
N LEU A 135 -3.47 2.82 11.74
CA LEU A 135 -3.70 1.81 10.71
C LEU A 135 -5.17 1.40 10.65
N TYR A 136 -5.77 1.10 11.82
CA TYR A 136 -7.19 0.77 11.93
C TYR A 136 -8.08 1.87 11.37
N LYS A 137 -7.87 3.14 11.76
CA LYS A 137 -8.62 4.29 11.25
C LYS A 137 -8.52 4.40 9.73
N GLY A 138 -7.32 4.24 9.17
CA GLY A 138 -7.08 4.28 7.73
C GLY A 138 -7.81 3.16 6.98
N ILE A 139 -7.74 1.93 7.51
CA ILE A 139 -8.40 0.74 6.94
C ILE A 139 -9.92 0.85 7.05
N ALA A 140 -10.44 1.22 8.21
CA ALA A 140 -11.88 1.39 8.44
C ALA A 140 -12.47 2.47 7.54
N ARG A 141 -11.77 3.59 7.37
CA ARG A 141 -12.17 4.66 6.44
C ARG A 141 -12.17 4.19 4.99
N TYR A 142 -11.18 3.40 4.58
CA TYR A 142 -11.15 2.81 3.24
C TYR A 142 -12.34 1.86 3.04
N ALA A 143 -12.61 0.99 4.01
CA ALA A 143 -13.70 0.01 3.93
C ALA A 143 -15.09 0.66 3.90
N ALA A 144 -15.28 1.77 4.63
CA ALA A 144 -16.53 2.52 4.65
C ALA A 144 -16.75 3.39 3.40
N ALA A 145 -15.71 3.66 2.62
CA ALA A 145 -15.86 4.42 1.39
C ALA A 145 -16.69 3.62 0.37
N PRO A 146 -17.63 4.27 -0.34
CA PRO A 146 -18.42 3.58 -1.36
C PRO A 146 -17.48 2.98 -2.40
N HIS A 147 -17.48 1.64 -2.47
CA HIS A 147 -16.81 0.95 -3.57
C HIS A 147 -17.53 1.35 -4.85
N ARG A 148 -16.81 1.53 -5.96
CA ARG A 148 -17.46 1.83 -7.23
C ARG A 148 -18.35 0.62 -7.59
N VAL A 149 -19.64 0.71 -7.27
CA VAL A 149 -20.63 -0.28 -7.71
C VAL A 149 -20.61 -0.25 -9.23
N LYS A 150 -20.31 -1.40 -9.85
CA LYS A 150 -20.38 -1.57 -11.30
C LYS A 150 -21.84 -1.40 -11.71
N MET A 151 -22.23 -0.19 -12.13
CA MET A 151 -23.45 0.01 -12.91
C MET A 151 -23.23 -0.73 -14.22
N ALA A 152 -23.82 -1.92 -14.37
CA ALA A 152 -23.96 -2.54 -15.67
C ALA A 152 -24.78 -1.58 -16.53
N SER A 153 -24.17 -1.01 -17.58
CA SER A 153 -24.89 -0.23 -18.57
C SER A 153 -25.86 -1.18 -19.28
N THR A 154 -27.14 -1.13 -18.92
CA THR A 154 -28.19 -1.78 -19.69
C THR A 154 -28.22 -1.10 -21.06
N SER A 155 -27.68 -1.77 -22.08
CA SER A 155 -27.86 -1.36 -23.47
C SER A 155 -29.34 -1.43 -23.78
N ALA A 156 -30.02 -0.28 -23.79
CA ALA A 156 -31.36 -0.17 -24.32
C ALA A 156 -31.29 -0.51 -25.82
N LYS A 157 -31.88 -1.66 -26.17
CA LYS A 157 -32.05 -2.12 -27.55
C LYS A 157 -33.07 -1.17 -28.19
N SER A 158 -32.64 -0.26 -29.07
CA SER A 158 -33.56 0.53 -29.89
C SER A 158 -34.19 -0.41 -30.93
N THR A 159 -35.41 -0.84 -30.68
CA THR A 159 -36.30 -1.36 -31.72
C THR A 159 -36.78 -0.17 -32.55
N GLY A 160 -36.23 -0.02 -33.75
CA GLY A 160 -36.80 0.84 -34.78
C GLY A 160 -37.82 0.03 -35.58
N GLU A 161 -39.05 0.51 -35.62
CA GLU A 161 -40.03 0.26 -36.69
C GLU A 161 -39.72 1.14 -37.90
#